data_AF-A0A0Q4H673-F1
#
_entry.id   AF-A0A0Q4H673-F1
#
_cell.length_a   1.000
_cell.length_b   1.000
_cell.length_c   1.000
_cell.angle_alpha   90.00
_cell.angle_beta   90.00
_cell.angle_gamma   90.00
#
_symmetry.space_group_name_H-M   'P 1'
#
loop_
_entity.id
_entity.type
_entity.pdbx_description
1 polymer ?
#
loop_
_entity_poly.entity_id
_entity_poly.type
_entity_poly.pdbx_seq_one_letter_code
_entity_poly.pdbx_strand_id
1 'polypeptide(L)'
;MGAEAKGIGIGMADLQDDDPDVYAMIQKADTLGTFQIESRAQMSMLPRMKPARFYDLVIEVAIVRPGPIQGDMVHPYLRRREGREKPDYSRPELRAVLEKTLGVPLFQKRR
;
A
#
# COMPACT_ATOMS: atom_id res chain seq x y z
N MET A 1 -15.63 23.70 -19.03
CA MET A 1 -14.96 24.78 -18.27
C MET A 1 -13.64 24.23 -17.80
N GLY A 2 -12.53 24.62 -18.45
CA GLY A 2 -11.20 24.15 -18.09
C GLY A 2 -10.75 24.79 -16.79
N ALA A 3 -10.17 24.00 -15.89
CA ALA A 3 -9.56 24.54 -14.68
C ALA A 3 -8.36 25.41 -15.09
N GLU A 4 -8.41 26.71 -14.79
CA GLU A 4 -7.26 27.59 -14.93
C GLU A 4 -6.17 27.14 -13.94
N ALA A 5 -4.95 26.98 -14.44
CA ALA A 5 -3.81 26.69 -13.60
C ALA A 5 -3.53 27.89 -12.68
N LYS A 6 -3.41 27.65 -11.36
CA LYS A 6 -3.21 28.71 -10.35
C LYS A 6 -1.88 29.49 -10.45
N GLY A 7 -1.06 29.26 -11.48
CA GLY A 7 0.24 29.92 -11.66
C GLY A 7 1.30 29.54 -10.61
N ILE A 8 1.06 28.50 -9.82
CA ILE A 8 2.00 28.02 -8.79
C ILE A 8 3.03 27.10 -9.48
N GLY A 9 4.30 27.48 -9.44
CA GLY A 9 5.40 26.59 -9.84
C GLY A 9 5.69 25.62 -8.70
N ILE A 10 5.47 24.33 -8.94
CA ILE A 10 5.78 23.25 -7.99
C ILE A 10 6.88 22.38 -8.60
N GLY A 11 8.02 22.30 -7.93
CA GLY A 11 9.11 21.37 -8.24
C GLY A 11 9.03 20.10 -7.41
N MET A 12 9.80 19.07 -7.79
CA MET A 12 9.87 17.82 -7.01
C MET A 12 10.43 18.03 -5.60
N ALA A 13 11.29 19.05 -5.39
CA ALA A 13 11.86 19.37 -4.09
C ALA A 13 10.83 19.99 -3.11
N ASP A 14 9.69 20.47 -3.63
CA ASP A 14 8.62 21.09 -2.82
C ASP A 14 7.62 20.04 -2.30
N LEU A 15 7.75 18.77 -2.71
CA LEU A 15 6.85 17.69 -2.32
C LEU A 15 7.20 17.17 -0.93
N GLN A 16 6.17 16.92 -0.12
CA GLN A 16 6.30 16.26 1.17
C GLN A 16 6.20 14.74 0.99
N ASP A 17 7.13 13.99 1.57
CA ASP A 17 7.18 12.53 1.44
C ASP A 17 6.08 11.80 2.25
N ASP A 18 5.56 12.41 3.32
CA ASP A 18 4.59 11.79 4.23
C ASP A 18 3.46 12.76 4.64
N ASP A 19 2.82 13.38 3.65
CA ASP A 19 1.68 14.26 3.87
C ASP A 19 0.45 13.47 4.43
N PRO A 20 -0.02 13.78 5.65
CA PRO A 20 -1.15 13.07 6.26
C PRO A 20 -2.48 13.27 5.50
N ASP A 21 -2.67 14.40 4.82
CA ASP A 21 -3.88 14.65 4.05
C ASP A 21 -3.94 13.79 2.79
N VAL A 22 -2.77 13.53 2.17
CA VAL A 22 -2.64 12.57 1.06
C VAL A 22 -3.03 11.17 1.51
N TYR A 23 -2.52 10.70 2.66
CA TYR A 23 -2.92 9.39 3.17
C TYR A 23 -4.40 9.36 3.56
N ALA A 24 -4.96 10.42 4.16
CA ALA A 24 -6.37 10.48 4.50
C ALA A 24 -7.29 10.39 3.27
N MET A 25 -6.92 11.03 2.16
CA MET A 25 -7.60 10.89 0.86
C MET A 25 -7.52 9.45 0.34
N ILE A 26 -6.31 8.87 0.33
CA ILE A 26 -6.07 7.49 -0.12
C ILE A 26 -6.89 6.49 0.70
N GLN A 27 -6.93 6.63 2.03
CA GLN A 27 -7.69 5.74 2.91
C GLN A 27 -9.21 5.77 2.65
N LYS A 28 -9.73 6.86 2.07
CA LYS A 28 -11.13 6.99 1.65
C LYS A 28 -11.38 6.44 0.24
N ALA A 29 -10.35 5.90 -0.41
CA ALA A 29 -10.36 5.48 -1.81
C ALA A 29 -10.69 6.62 -2.80
N ASP A 30 -10.37 7.86 -2.43
CA ASP A 30 -10.49 9.01 -3.33
C ASP A 30 -9.23 9.11 -4.21
N THR A 31 -9.08 8.12 -5.10
CA THR A 31 -7.84 7.89 -5.86
C THR A 31 -8.06 7.80 -7.36
N LEU A 32 -9.19 8.30 -7.87
CA LEU A 32 -9.44 8.35 -9.30
C LEU A 32 -8.40 9.26 -9.98
N GLY A 33 -7.68 8.72 -10.98
CA GLY A 33 -6.57 9.42 -11.63
C GLY A 33 -5.26 9.42 -10.83
N THR A 34 -5.19 8.69 -9.72
CA THR A 34 -3.94 8.46 -8.97
C THR A 34 -3.30 7.17 -9.44
N PHE A 35 -2.16 7.32 -10.12
CA PHE A 35 -1.41 6.23 -10.73
C PHE A 35 -1.22 5.02 -9.78
N GLN A 36 -1.35 3.81 -10.33
CA GLN A 36 -1.27 2.49 -9.64
C GLN A 36 -2.40 2.14 -8.68
N ILE A 37 -3.12 3.12 -8.10
CA ILE A 37 -4.13 2.88 -7.06
C ILE A 37 -5.55 3.37 -7.43
N GLU A 38 -5.79 3.57 -8.72
CA GLU A 38 -7.06 4.04 -9.30
C GLU A 38 -8.05 2.94 -9.72
N SER A 39 -7.61 1.67 -9.79
CA SER A 39 -8.48 0.59 -10.25
C SER A 39 -9.51 0.19 -9.19
N ARG A 40 -10.64 -0.40 -9.59
CA ARG A 40 -11.69 -0.86 -8.65
C ARG A 40 -11.15 -1.81 -7.57
N ALA A 41 -10.24 -2.70 -7.93
CA ALA A 41 -9.64 -3.64 -6.98
C ALA A 41 -8.82 -2.89 -5.92
N GLN A 42 -8.01 -1.91 -6.36
CA GLN A 42 -7.20 -1.06 -5.48
C GLN A 42 -8.08 -0.21 -4.56
N MET A 43 -9.02 0.55 -5.15
CA MET A 43 -9.98 1.36 -4.41
C MET A 43 -10.78 0.56 -3.37
N SER A 44 -11.10 -0.72 -3.63
CA SER A 44 -11.78 -1.58 -2.66
C SER A 44 -10.87 -2.01 -1.49
N MET A 45 -9.55 -2.03 -1.70
CA MET A 45 -8.56 -2.44 -0.72
C MET A 45 -8.12 -1.28 0.18
N LEU A 46 -7.99 -0.07 -0.35
CA LEU A 46 -7.45 1.09 0.38
C LEU A 46 -8.14 1.35 1.73
N PRO A 47 -9.50 1.33 1.86
CA PRO A 47 -10.16 1.56 3.15
C PRO A 47 -9.95 0.43 4.16
N ARG A 48 -9.62 -0.78 3.68
CA ARG A 48 -9.33 -1.95 4.50
C ARG A 48 -7.88 -1.92 4.99
N MET A 49 -6.96 -1.58 4.10
CA MET A 49 -5.53 -1.53 4.40
C MET A 49 -5.14 -0.30 5.22
N LYS A 50 -5.82 0.82 5.03
CA LYS A 50 -5.51 2.11 5.65
C LYS A 50 -4.02 2.48 5.58
N PRO A 51 -3.46 2.77 4.38
CA PRO A 51 -2.06 3.18 4.25
C PRO A 51 -1.78 4.46 5.04
N ALA A 52 -0.69 4.51 5.80
CA ALA A 52 -0.32 5.67 6.63
C ALA A 52 1.14 6.13 6.44
N ARG A 53 1.85 5.50 5.50
CA ARG A 53 3.24 5.78 5.12
C ARG A 53 3.52 5.18 3.75
N PHE A 54 4.59 5.63 3.10
CA PHE A 54 4.90 5.23 1.72
C PHE A 54 5.02 3.70 1.56
N TYR A 55 5.66 3.03 2.51
CA TYR A 55 5.86 1.58 2.44
C TYR A 55 4.55 0.78 2.47
N ASP A 56 3.46 1.36 3.00
CA ASP A 56 2.15 0.71 2.93
C ASP A 56 1.61 0.68 1.50
N LEU A 57 1.85 1.73 0.70
CA LEU A 57 1.47 1.77 -0.71
C LEU A 57 2.28 0.76 -1.54
N VAL A 58 3.55 0.56 -1.20
CA VAL A 58 4.38 -0.50 -1.81
C VAL A 58 3.76 -1.87 -1.60
N ILE A 59 3.22 -2.13 -0.40
CA ILE A 59 2.52 -3.39 -0.10
C ILE A 59 1.18 -3.47 -0.80
N GLU A 60 0.41 -2.38 -0.82
CA GLU A 60 -0.91 -2.30 -1.47
C GLU A 60 -0.82 -2.71 -2.94
N VAL A 61 0.09 -2.06 -3.67
CA VAL A 61 0.28 -2.30 -5.10
C VAL A 61 0.81 -3.71 -5.35
N ALA A 62 1.56 -4.29 -4.43
CA ALA A 62 2.07 -5.65 -4.54
C ALA A 62 0.99 -6.70 -4.27
N ILE A 63 0.15 -6.50 -3.24
CA ILE A 63 -0.78 -7.52 -2.74
C ILE A 63 -2.07 -7.61 -3.58
N VAL A 64 -2.48 -6.53 -4.24
CA VAL A 64 -3.64 -6.52 -5.13
C VAL A 64 -3.21 -6.90 -6.55
N ARG A 65 -2.70 -8.12 -6.69
CA ARG A 65 -2.27 -8.71 -7.97
C ARG A 65 -2.73 -10.16 -8.06
N PRO A 66 -2.91 -10.71 -9.28
CA PRO A 66 -3.41 -12.09 -9.45
C PRO A 66 -2.62 -13.13 -8.64
N GLY A 67 -1.30 -13.06 -8.61
CA GLY A 67 -0.46 -14.00 -7.86
C GLY A 67 -0.75 -14.02 -6.36
N PRO A 68 -0.58 -12.90 -5.62
CA PRO A 68 -0.90 -12.84 -4.20
C PRO A 68 -2.37 -13.11 -3.86
N ILE A 69 -3.31 -12.72 -4.72
CA ILE A 69 -4.74 -13.03 -4.54
C ILE A 69 -4.98 -14.56 -4.64
N GLN A 70 -4.46 -15.19 -5.70
CA GLN A 70 -4.59 -16.64 -5.91
C GLN A 70 -3.82 -17.46 -4.87
N GLY A 71 -2.74 -16.90 -4.32
CA GLY A 71 -1.92 -17.52 -3.28
C GLY A 71 -2.41 -17.26 -1.84
N ASP A 72 -3.63 -16.76 -1.65
CA ASP A 72 -4.26 -16.46 -0.35
C ASP A 72 -3.40 -15.56 0.58
N MET A 73 -2.68 -14.60 -0.01
CA MET A 73 -1.77 -13.72 0.74
C MET A 73 -2.49 -12.52 1.37
N VAL A 74 -3.62 -12.11 0.79
CA VAL A 74 -4.38 -10.91 1.16
C VAL A 74 -4.94 -11.01 2.58
N HIS A 75 -5.65 -12.11 2.86
CA HIS A 75 -6.37 -12.25 4.13
C HIS A 75 -5.44 -12.33 5.36
N PRO A 76 -4.35 -13.14 5.34
CA PRO A 76 -3.38 -13.15 6.43
C PRO A 76 -2.75 -11.77 6.67
N TYR A 77 -2.37 -11.05 5.60
CA TYR A 77 -1.78 -9.73 5.75
C TYR A 77 -2.72 -8.75 6.45
N LEU A 78 -3.99 -8.67 6.02
CA LEU A 78 -4.98 -7.78 6.62
C LEU A 78 -5.24 -8.09 8.09
N ARG A 79 -5.44 -9.38 8.45
CA ARG A 79 -5.67 -9.78 9.85
C ARG A 79 -4.49 -9.41 10.74
N ARG A 80 -3.26 -9.60 10.26
CA ARG A 80 -2.04 -9.25 11.00
C ARG A 80 -1.86 -7.76 11.13
N ARG A 81 -2.16 -7.00 10.09
CA ARG A 81 -2.13 -5.53 10.10
C ARG A 81 -3.16 -4.94 11.05
N GLU A 82 -4.34 -5.56 11.16
CA GLU A 82 -5.40 -5.20 12.12
C GLU A 82 -5.12 -5.72 13.54
N GLY A 83 -4.00 -6.42 13.77
CA GLY A 83 -3.66 -7.00 15.07
C GLY A 83 -4.52 -8.20 15.49
N ARG A 84 -5.33 -8.75 14.58
CA ARG A 84 -6.19 -9.93 14.81
C ARG A 84 -5.42 -11.25 14.78
N GLU A 85 -4.23 -11.26 14.19
CA GLU A 85 -3.35 -12.42 14.07
C GLU A 85 -1.90 -11.96 14.30
N LYS A 86 -1.09 -12.75 15.00
CA LYS A 86 0.35 -12.46 15.14
C LYS A 86 1.08 -12.89 13.85
N PRO A 87 2.07 -12.12 13.37
CA PRO A 87 2.93 -12.56 12.28
C PRO A 87 3.64 -13.88 12.61
N ASP A 88 3.63 -14.81 11.65
CA ASP A 88 4.47 -16.01 11.66
C ASP A 88 5.58 -15.85 10.61
N TYR A 89 6.81 -16.13 11.01
CA TYR A 89 7.99 -16.04 10.15
C TYR A 89 8.55 -17.42 9.77
N SER A 90 8.00 -18.52 10.31
CA SER A 90 8.42 -19.92 10.14
C SER A 90 9.87 -20.26 10.53
N ARG A 91 10.84 -19.35 10.35
CA ARG A 91 12.24 -19.45 10.76
C ARG A 91 12.81 -18.06 11.10
N PRO A 92 13.75 -17.94 12.06
CA PRO A 92 14.32 -16.64 12.45
C PRO A 92 14.95 -15.86 11.30
N GLU A 93 15.58 -16.54 10.33
CA GLU A 93 16.29 -15.93 9.21
C GLU A 93 15.33 -15.26 8.21
N LEU A 94 14.07 -15.71 8.18
CA LEU A 94 13.04 -15.13 7.31
C LEU A 94 12.45 -13.85 7.89
N ARG A 95 12.56 -13.62 9.20
CA ARG A 95 12.03 -12.42 9.84
C ARG A 95 12.61 -11.15 9.23
N ALA A 96 13.92 -11.11 8.98
CA ALA A 96 14.58 -9.95 8.39
C ALA A 96 13.99 -9.55 7.01
N VAL A 97 13.43 -10.51 6.27
CA VAL A 97 12.86 -10.29 4.93
C VAL A 97 11.36 -10.07 4.98
N LEU A 98 10.66 -10.72 5.91
CA LEU A 98 9.19 -10.76 5.97
C LEU A 98 8.58 -9.83 7.03
N GLU A 99 9.37 -9.23 7.91
CA GLU A 99 8.85 -8.37 8.99
C GLU A 99 8.03 -7.21 8.44
N LYS A 100 8.50 -6.58 7.36
CA LYS A 100 7.79 -5.47 6.72
C LYS A 100 6.47 -5.88 6.05
N THR A 101 6.32 -7.16 5.70
CA THR A 101 5.10 -7.73 5.12
C THR A 101 4.33 -8.61 6.10
N LEU A 102 4.63 -8.49 7.40
CA LEU A 102 3.95 -9.22 8.47
C LEU A 102 3.97 -10.75 8.25
N GLY A 103 5.09 -11.30 7.80
CA GLY A 103 5.24 -12.73 7.57
C GLY A 103 4.67 -13.23 6.23
N VAL A 104 4.16 -12.34 5.37
CA VAL A 104 3.58 -12.70 4.07
C VAL A 104 4.63 -12.55 2.96
N PRO A 105 4.91 -13.58 2.13
CA PRO A 105 5.97 -13.53 1.12
C PRO A 105 5.51 -12.80 -0.15
N LEU A 106 5.32 -11.48 -0.08
CA LEU A 106 4.83 -10.66 -1.19
C LEU A 106 5.88 -10.35 -2.26
N PHE A 107 7.16 -10.30 -1.87
CA PHE A 107 8.25 -9.91 -2.76
C PHE A 107 9.16 -11.11 -3.05
N GLN A 108 9.51 -11.29 -4.33
CA GLN A 108 10.62 -12.18 -4.66
C GLN A 108 11.92 -11.59 -4.12
N LYS A 109 12.78 -12.44 -3.56
CA LYS A 109 14.13 -12.04 -3.14
C LYS A 109 14.86 -11.56 -4.40
N ARG A 110 15.14 -10.25 -4.48
CA ARG A 110 16.03 -9.71 -5.52
C ARG A 110 17.38 -10.39 -5.33
N ARG A 111 17.80 -11.16 -6.33
CA ARG A 111 19.20 -11.63 -6.43
C ARG A 111 20.08 -10.47 -6.85
#